data_AF-A0A958WLJ5-F1
#
_entry.id   AF-A0A958WLJ5-F1
#
_cell.length_a   1.000
_cell.length_b   1.000
_cell.length_c   1.000
_cell.angle_alpha   90.00
_cell.angle_beta   90.00
_cell.angle_gamma   90.00
#
_symmetry.space_group_name_H-M   'P 1'
#
loop_
_entity.id
_entity.type
_entity.pdbx_description
1 polymer ?
#
loop_
_entity_poly.entity_id
_entity_poly.type
_entity_poly.pdbx_seq_one_letter_code
_entity_poly.pdbx_strand_id
1 'polypeptide(L)'
;MKRIKFTLALVGFLFLGIASYAQTAEYPAYNSNDLKFENKIQIYPNPSVDFVKVFIEESNLVDPQIVVHSVIGNRLVLPTEKLSQDEFSVEVKNLPAGYYLLAVKDEATGFSKTYKFLKR
;
A
#
# COMPACT_ATOMS: atom_id res chain seq x y z
N MET A 1 35.75 -22.97 -52.34
CA MET A 1 36.08 -23.01 -50.89
C MET A 1 36.32 -21.63 -50.25
N LYS A 2 36.96 -20.64 -50.91
CA LYS A 2 37.23 -19.32 -50.30
C LYS A 2 35.97 -18.50 -49.97
N ARG A 3 34.92 -18.57 -50.80
CA ARG A 3 33.65 -17.83 -50.57
C ARG A 3 32.81 -18.36 -49.39
N ILE A 4 32.88 -19.66 -49.11
CA ILE A 4 32.20 -20.31 -47.98
C ILE A 4 32.86 -19.96 -46.65
N LYS A 5 34.20 -19.92 -46.63
CA LYS A 5 34.95 -19.47 -45.43
C LYS A 5 34.68 -18.00 -45.10
N PHE A 6 34.43 -17.18 -46.12
CA PHE A 6 34.09 -15.77 -45.97
C PHE A 6 32.67 -15.57 -45.41
N THR A 7 31.68 -16.32 -45.89
CA THR A 7 30.32 -16.27 -45.31
C THR A 7 30.27 -16.80 -43.88
N LEU A 8 31.02 -17.87 -43.56
CA LEU A 8 31.12 -18.36 -42.18
C LEU A 8 31.78 -17.34 -41.23
N ALA A 9 32.80 -16.62 -41.68
CA ALA A 9 33.42 -15.55 -40.90
C ALA A 9 32.47 -14.38 -40.65
N LEU A 10 31.64 -14.02 -41.64
CA LEU A 10 30.67 -12.93 -41.54
C LEU A 10 29.51 -13.25 -40.59
N VAL A 11 29.04 -14.51 -40.57
CA VAL A 11 28.04 -14.98 -39.60
C VAL A 11 28.61 -15.02 -38.18
N GLY A 12 29.87 -15.45 -38.00
CA GLY A 12 30.54 -15.45 -36.70
C GLY A 12 30.70 -14.06 -36.09
N PHE A 13 30.95 -13.04 -36.92
CA PHE A 13 31.06 -11.66 -36.45
C PHE A 13 29.72 -11.05 -36.03
N LEU A 14 28.60 -11.50 -36.63
CA LEU A 14 27.25 -11.04 -36.29
C LEU A 14 26.82 -11.51 -34.88
N PHE A 15 27.31 -12.66 -34.42
CA PHE A 15 26.98 -13.20 -33.09
C PHE A 15 27.68 -12.48 -31.93
N LEU A 16 28.79 -11.77 -32.18
CA LEU A 16 29.53 -11.04 -31.14
C LEU A 16 28.88 -9.70 -30.74
N GLY A 17 28.01 -9.13 -31.58
CA GLY A 17 27.35 -7.85 -31.29
C GLY A 17 26.18 -7.92 -30.32
N ILE A 18 25.62 -9.12 -30.08
CA ILE A 18 24.40 -9.31 -29.29
C ILE A 18 24.70 -9.41 -27.77
N ALA A 19 25.95 -9.64 -27.38
CA ALA A 19 26.34 -9.81 -25.98
C ALA A 19 26.52 -8.49 -25.21
N SER A 20 26.69 -7.35 -25.90
CA SER A 20 26.93 -6.05 -25.25
C SER A 20 25.68 -5.39 -24.66
N TYR A 21 24.47 -5.84 -25.01
CA TYR A 21 23.21 -5.26 -24.53
C TYR A 21 22.69 -5.89 -23.22
N ALA A 22 23.39 -6.88 -22.64
CA ALA A 22 22.90 -7.62 -21.47
C ALA A 22 23.44 -7.10 -20.11
N GLN A 23 24.26 -6.06 -20.08
CA GLN A 23 24.96 -5.60 -18.86
C GLN A 23 24.61 -4.17 -18.41
N THR A 24 23.34 -3.80 -18.46
CA THR A 24 22.83 -2.60 -17.76
C THR A 24 21.77 -3.01 -16.75
N ALA A 25 22.17 -3.82 -15.77
CA ALA A 25 21.44 -3.92 -14.52
C ALA A 25 21.88 -2.74 -13.65
N GLU A 26 21.16 -1.62 -13.79
CA GLU A 26 21.33 -0.45 -12.94
C GLU A 26 20.91 -0.83 -11.51
N TYR A 27 21.89 -0.93 -10.60
CA TYR A 27 21.60 -1.11 -9.18
C TYR A 27 20.97 0.19 -8.65
N PRO A 28 19.79 0.15 -8.02
CA PRO A 28 19.21 1.36 -7.46
C PRO A 28 20.11 1.86 -6.33
N ALA A 29 20.76 3.00 -6.55
CA ALA A 29 21.43 3.73 -5.48
C ALA A 29 20.38 4.19 -4.46
N TYR A 30 20.55 3.79 -3.20
CA TYR A 30 19.65 4.18 -2.12
C TYR A 30 19.82 5.67 -1.83
N ASN A 31 18.98 6.51 -2.43
CA ASN A 31 18.93 7.94 -2.15
C ASN A 31 18.30 8.15 -0.77
N SER A 32 19.11 8.47 0.24
CA SER A 32 18.66 8.78 1.61
C SER A 32 17.81 10.05 1.72
N ASN A 33 17.68 10.83 0.64
CA ASN A 33 16.80 12.00 0.57
C ASN A 33 15.33 11.66 0.28
N ASP A 34 15.00 10.39 0.04
CA ASP A 34 13.64 9.92 -0.18
C ASP A 34 13.02 9.41 1.14
N LEU A 35 13.15 10.21 2.22
CA LEU A 35 12.45 9.99 3.48
C LEU A 35 10.95 10.20 3.26
N LYS A 36 10.29 9.20 2.67
CA LYS A 36 8.84 9.14 2.58
C LYS A 36 8.32 8.91 3.99
N PHE A 37 7.68 9.91 4.57
CA PHE A 37 6.86 9.75 5.76
C PHE A 37 5.84 8.65 5.47
N GLU A 38 6.01 7.48 6.09
CA GLU A 38 5.07 6.38 5.95
C GLU A 38 3.97 6.56 6.98
N ASN A 39 2.76 6.89 6.52
CA ASN A 39 1.59 7.03 7.40
C ASN A 39 1.40 5.77 8.26
N LYS A 40 1.65 5.89 9.56
CA LYS A 40 1.58 4.78 10.51
C LYS A 40 0.21 4.76 11.17
N ILE A 41 -0.67 3.91 10.63
CA ILE A 41 -2.01 3.73 11.20
C ILE A 41 -2.02 2.60 12.21
N GLN A 42 -2.54 2.86 13.40
CA GLN A 42 -2.79 1.87 14.44
C GLN A 42 -4.27 1.81 14.79
N ILE A 43 -4.78 0.61 15.09
CA ILE A 43 -6.19 0.40 15.39
C ILE A 43 -6.32 -0.44 16.65
N TYR A 44 -7.05 0.07 17.65
CA TYR A 44 -7.29 -0.62 18.90
C TYR A 44 -8.62 -0.24 19.56
N PRO A 45 -9.17 -1.07 20.45
CA PRO A 45 -8.77 -2.45 20.70
C PRO A 45 -9.16 -3.35 19.51
N ASN A 46 -8.42 -4.42 19.29
CA ASN A 46 -8.80 -5.49 18.37
C ASN A 46 -8.50 -6.84 19.05
N PRO A 47 -9.51 -7.60 19.52
CA PRO A 47 -10.95 -7.44 19.25
C PRO A 47 -11.62 -6.24 19.95
N SER A 48 -12.73 -5.76 19.39
CA SER A 48 -13.45 -4.55 19.79
C SER A 48 -14.85 -4.88 20.30
N VAL A 49 -15.36 -4.10 21.27
CA VAL A 49 -16.69 -4.29 21.86
C VAL A 49 -17.58 -3.09 21.52
N ASP A 50 -17.26 -1.92 22.03
CA ASP A 50 -18.12 -0.73 21.87
C ASP A 50 -17.58 0.25 20.84
N PHE A 51 -16.26 0.42 20.82
CA PHE A 51 -15.56 1.36 19.96
C PHE A 51 -14.30 0.75 19.35
N VAL A 52 -13.92 1.28 18.20
CA VAL A 52 -12.63 1.08 17.55
C VAL A 52 -11.98 2.45 17.43
N LYS A 53 -10.80 2.62 18.00
CA LYS A 53 -9.99 3.81 17.83
C LYS A 53 -8.98 3.64 16.72
N VAL A 54 -8.74 4.72 15.98
CA VAL A 54 -7.76 4.81 14.89
C VAL A 54 -6.79 5.94 15.20
N PHE A 55 -5.50 5.61 15.18
CA PHE A 55 -4.40 6.55 15.39
C PHE A 55 -3.59 6.66 14.12
N ILE A 56 -3.28 7.88 13.73
CA ILE A 56 -2.54 8.19 12.50
C ILE A 56 -1.25 8.91 12.90
N GLU A 57 -0.15 8.17 13.02
CA GLU A 57 1.15 8.72 13.40
C GLU A 57 2.02 9.00 12.17
N GLU A 58 2.98 9.91 12.32
CA GLU A 58 4.00 10.21 11.30
C GLU A 58 3.38 10.50 9.92
N SER A 59 2.33 11.33 9.92
CA SER A 59 1.39 11.42 8.82
C SER A 59 1.51 12.69 7.99
N ASN A 60 1.26 12.54 6.68
CA ASN A 60 1.06 13.65 5.75
C ASN A 60 -0.39 13.75 5.24
N LEU A 61 -1.34 13.05 5.86
CA LEU A 61 -2.75 13.08 5.46
C LEU A 61 -3.36 14.45 5.74
N VAL A 62 -4.17 14.94 4.80
CA VAL A 62 -4.78 16.27 4.89
C VAL A 62 -6.17 16.19 5.54
N ASP A 63 -7.02 15.29 5.03
CA ASP A 63 -8.37 15.10 5.56
C ASP A 63 -8.72 13.59 5.64
N PRO A 64 -8.16 12.88 6.63
CA PRO A 64 -8.39 11.45 6.77
C PRO A 64 -9.85 11.14 7.13
N GLN A 65 -10.46 10.26 6.33
CA GLN A 65 -11.79 9.72 6.48
C GLN A 65 -11.74 8.26 6.91
N ILE A 66 -12.56 7.91 7.90
CA ILE A 66 -12.70 6.55 8.39
C ILE A 66 -13.97 5.91 7.80
N VAL A 67 -13.82 4.77 7.13
CA VAL A 67 -14.94 4.06 6.50
C VAL A 67 -14.92 2.59 6.91
N VAL A 68 -16.01 2.13 7.52
CA VAL A 68 -16.17 0.72 7.87
C VAL A 68 -16.94 -0.01 6.77
N HIS A 69 -16.49 -1.22 6.45
CA HIS A 69 -17.16 -2.15 5.56
C HIS A 69 -17.36 -3.50 6.25
N SER A 70 -18.40 -4.22 5.84
CA SER A 70 -18.53 -5.64 6.11
C SER A 70 -17.42 -6.44 5.42
N VAL A 71 -17.19 -7.69 5.84
CA VAL A 71 -16.21 -8.59 5.20
C VAL A 71 -16.47 -8.83 3.71
N ILE A 72 -17.71 -8.67 3.25
CA ILE A 72 -18.11 -8.78 1.84
C ILE A 72 -18.06 -7.45 1.08
N GLY A 73 -17.61 -6.36 1.72
CA GLY A 73 -17.37 -5.06 1.07
C GLY A 73 -18.51 -4.04 1.15
N ASN A 74 -19.66 -4.38 1.74
CA ASN A 74 -20.73 -3.38 1.93
C ASN A 74 -20.29 -2.29 2.90
N ARG A 75 -20.42 -1.01 2.52
CA ARG A 75 -20.15 0.15 3.38
C ARG A 75 -21.18 0.23 4.51
N LEU A 76 -20.70 0.43 5.73
CA LEU A 76 -21.51 0.61 6.93
C LEU A 76 -21.43 2.08 7.36
N VAL A 77 -22.58 2.68 7.66
CA VAL A 77 -22.66 4.04 8.19
C VAL A 77 -22.68 3.95 9.72
N LEU A 78 -21.56 4.30 10.34
CA LEU A 78 -21.38 4.23 11.79
C LEU A 78 -21.01 5.62 12.33
N PRO A 79 -21.47 5.96 13.55
CA PRO A 79 -21.01 7.15 14.23
C PRO A 79 -19.48 7.13 14.32
N THR A 80 -18.86 8.19 13.82
CA THR A 80 -17.41 8.38 13.84
C THR A 80 -17.14 9.76 14.39
N GLU A 81 -16.40 9.81 15.49
CA GLU A 81 -16.00 11.04 16.15
C GLU A 81 -14.50 11.29 15.90
N LYS A 82 -14.17 12.50 15.46
CA LYS A 82 -12.79 12.98 15.37
C LYS A 82 -12.41 13.52 16.75
N LEU A 83 -11.56 12.78 17.48
CA LEU A 83 -11.13 13.14 18.83
C LEU A 83 -9.98 14.16 18.80
N SER A 84 -9.12 14.07 17.79
CA SER A 84 -8.03 15.01 17.52
C SER A 84 -7.72 15.07 16.02
N GLN A 85 -6.64 15.75 15.60
CA GLN A 85 -6.21 15.76 14.20
C GLN A 85 -5.92 14.34 13.67
N ASP A 86 -5.37 13.49 14.54
CA ASP A 86 -4.78 12.19 14.21
C ASP A 86 -5.46 11.01 14.92
N GLU A 87 -6.51 11.27 15.71
CA GLU A 87 -7.26 10.26 16.46
C GLU A 87 -8.75 10.29 16.12
N PHE A 88 -9.29 9.11 15.83
CA PHE A 88 -10.70 8.89 15.51
C PHE A 88 -11.28 7.77 16.38
N SER A 89 -12.56 7.87 16.73
CA SER A 89 -13.31 6.83 17.42
C SER A 89 -14.53 6.44 16.60
N VAL A 90 -14.64 5.15 16.28
CA VAL A 90 -15.78 4.59 15.55
C VAL A 90 -16.62 3.77 16.52
N GLU A 91 -17.91 4.09 16.61
CA GLU A 91 -18.84 3.34 17.45
C GLU A 91 -19.28 2.05 16.74
N VAL A 92 -18.92 0.91 17.32
CA VAL A 92 -19.20 -0.43 16.76
C VAL A 92 -20.15 -1.25 17.63
N LYS A 93 -20.63 -0.71 18.77
CA LYS A 93 -21.43 -1.45 19.75
C LYS A 93 -22.64 -2.19 19.15
N ASN A 94 -23.29 -1.58 18.17
CA ASN A 94 -24.51 -2.09 17.52
C ASN A 94 -24.22 -3.07 16.36
N LEU A 95 -22.94 -3.32 16.03
CA LEU A 95 -22.58 -4.31 15.03
C LEU A 95 -22.71 -5.73 15.59
N PRO A 96 -23.25 -6.67 14.81
CA PRO A 96 -23.14 -8.10 15.11
C PRO A 96 -21.68 -8.53 15.27
N ALA A 97 -21.42 -9.52 16.13
CA ALA A 97 -20.10 -10.13 16.26
C ALA A 97 -19.61 -10.68 14.91
N GLY A 98 -18.33 -10.44 14.60
CA GLY A 98 -17.76 -10.84 13.32
C GLY A 98 -16.60 -9.97 12.86
N TYR A 99 -16.09 -10.27 11.66
CA TYR A 99 -15.00 -9.52 11.05
C TYR A 99 -15.51 -8.36 10.20
N TYR A 100 -14.83 -7.23 10.31
CA TYR A 100 -15.10 -6.03 9.56
C TYR A 100 -13.80 -5.43 9.03
N LEU A 101 -13.93 -4.54 8.05
CA LEU A 101 -12.83 -3.86 7.40
C LEU A 101 -12.95 -2.36 7.69
N LEU A 102 -11.93 -1.78 8.32
CA LEU A 102 -11.82 -0.34 8.53
C LEU A 102 -10.82 0.21 7.53
N ALA A 103 -11.28 1.10 6.66
CA ALA A 103 -10.46 1.82 5.70
C ALA A 103 -10.19 3.24 6.20
N VAL A 104 -8.91 3.65 6.17
CA VAL A 104 -8.48 5.03 6.31
C VAL A 104 -8.18 5.55 4.91
N LYS A 105 -8.88 6.62 4.51
CA LYS A 105 -8.78 7.21 3.17
C LYS A 105 -8.51 8.70 3.29
N ASP A 106 -7.73 9.25 2.38
CA ASP A 106 -7.56 10.69 2.25
C ASP A 106 -7.52 11.03 0.75
N GLU A 107 -8.52 11.76 0.27
CA GLU A 107 -8.65 12.06 -1.15
C GLU A 107 -7.55 13.02 -1.64
N ALA A 108 -7.07 13.90 -0.75
CA ALA A 108 -6.05 14.88 -1.09
C ALA A 108 -4.68 14.26 -1.40
N THR A 109 -4.29 13.24 -0.63
CA THR A 109 -3.02 12.51 -0.83
C THR A 109 -3.18 11.24 -1.67
N GLY A 110 -4.42 10.81 -1.96
CA GLY A 110 -4.71 9.52 -2.58
C GLY A 110 -4.41 8.32 -1.67
N PHE A 111 -4.18 8.56 -0.37
CA PHE A 111 -3.92 7.49 0.59
C PHE A 111 -5.18 6.65 0.82
N SER A 112 -5.01 5.33 0.82
CA SER A 112 -6.07 4.40 1.17
C SER A 112 -5.47 3.11 1.72
N LYS A 113 -5.73 2.80 2.99
CA LYS A 113 -5.28 1.57 3.65
C LYS A 113 -6.41 0.96 4.45
N THR A 114 -6.54 -0.37 4.38
CA THR A 114 -7.64 -1.13 4.99
C THR A 114 -7.11 -2.12 6.01
N TYR A 115 -7.81 -2.24 7.12
CA TYR A 115 -7.46 -3.05 8.27
C TYR A 115 -8.62 -3.94 8.68
N LYS A 116 -8.34 -5.20 9.01
CA LYS A 116 -9.33 -6.13 9.53
C LYS A 116 -9.39 -6.04 11.05
N PHE A 117 -10.58 -5.91 11.62
CA PHE A 117 -10.80 -6.04 13.06
C PHE A 117 -11.93 -7.02 13.37
N LEU A 118 -11.91 -7.58 14.58
CA LEU A 118 -12.93 -8.50 15.09
C LEU A 118 -13.83 -7.76 16.09
N LYS A 119 -15.13 -7.70 15.82
CA LYS A 119 -16.16 -7.29 16.79
C LYS A 119 -16.58 -8.50 17.63
N ARG A 120 -16.60 -8.34 18.96
CA ARG A 120 -17.12 -9.32 19.91
C ARG A 120 -18.55 -9.02 20.33
#